data_AF-A0AAI9E9K5-F1
#
_entry.id   AF-A0AAI9E9K5-F1
#
_cell.length_a   1.000
_cell.length_b   1.000
_cell.length_c   1.000
_cell.angle_alpha   90.00
_cell.angle_beta   90.00
_cell.angle_gamma   90.00
#
_symmetry.space_group_name_H-M   'P 1'
#
loop_
_entity.id
_entity.type
_entity.pdbx_description
1 polymer ?
#
loop_
_entity_poly.entity_id
_entity_poly.type
_entity_poly.pdbx_seq_one_letter_code
_entity_poly.pdbx_strand_id
1 'polypeptide(L)'
;MSSVNDILRMTDETIADEVATNVTGPVILARHLMPRLLAKDTRTNFLSRESGLGFVPIGIIPTYCSSKAYTHHSMVAIRQNLQGSNGNVIEMVPPFVVSDLLARNEEKVGKWRRIDDNGRLHQQNPS
;
A
#
# COMPACT_ATOMS: atom_id res chain seq x y z
N MET A 1 14.25 -21.47 -7.03
CA MET A 1 15.49 -20.65 -6.98
C MET A 1 15.29 -19.16 -7.37
N SER A 2 14.05 -18.64 -7.48
CA SER A 2 13.81 -17.26 -7.95
C SER A 2 13.87 -16.16 -6.87
N SER A 3 13.66 -16.49 -5.59
CA SER A 3 13.50 -15.53 -4.48
C SER A 3 14.79 -14.84 -4.03
N VAL A 4 15.95 -15.51 -4.09
CA VAL A 4 17.24 -14.90 -3.69
C VAL A 4 17.63 -13.77 -4.66
N ASN A 5 17.36 -13.95 -5.95
CA ASN A 5 17.65 -12.94 -6.97
C ASN A 5 16.75 -11.70 -6.90
N ASP A 6 15.63 -11.74 -6.17
CA ASP A 6 14.76 -10.56 -5.97
C ASP A 6 15.32 -9.62 -4.92
N ILE A 7 15.83 -10.16 -3.82
CA ILE A 7 16.53 -9.38 -2.79
C ILE A 7 17.78 -8.72 -3.38
N LEU A 8 18.49 -9.42 -4.26
CA LEU A 8 19.73 -8.95 -4.88
C LEU A 8 19.53 -7.92 -6.02
N ARG A 9 18.28 -7.62 -6.42
CA ARG A 9 17.96 -6.65 -7.47
C ARG A 9 17.45 -5.32 -6.96
N MET A 10 17.11 -5.22 -5.67
CA MET A 10 16.73 -3.96 -5.06
C MET A 10 18.00 -3.16 -4.74
N THR A 11 18.14 -1.98 -5.34
CA THR A 11 19.21 -1.05 -4.96
C THR A 11 18.79 -0.29 -3.71
N ASP A 12 19.77 0.24 -2.97
CA ASP A 12 19.53 1.05 -1.78
C ASP A 12 18.58 2.23 -2.09
N GLU A 13 18.72 2.85 -3.26
CA GLU A 13 17.84 3.93 -3.72
C GLU A 13 16.41 3.45 -3.92
N THR A 14 16.20 2.31 -4.59
CA THR A 14 14.84 1.78 -4.81
C THR A 14 14.16 1.40 -3.50
N ILE A 15 14.91 0.91 -2.52
CA ILE A 15 14.40 0.62 -1.17
C ILE A 15 14.01 1.91 -0.47
N ALA A 16 14.89 2.93 -0.50
CA ALA A 16 14.65 4.21 0.13
C ALA A 16 13.41 4.92 -0.47
N ASP A 17 13.27 4.90 -1.79
CA ASP A 17 12.13 5.51 -2.49
C ASP A 17 10.81 4.79 -2.17
N GLU A 18 10.82 3.45 -2.11
CA GLU A 18 9.67 2.64 -1.72
C GLU A 18 9.19 3.00 -0.30
N VAL A 19 10.14 3.14 0.65
CA VAL A 19 9.85 3.52 2.04
C VAL A 19 9.37 4.98 2.11
N ALA A 20 10.04 5.90 1.42
CA ALA A 20 9.65 7.31 1.39
C ALA A 20 8.21 7.47 0.89
N THR A 21 7.86 6.73 -0.17
CA THR A 21 6.54 6.79 -0.82
C THR A 21 5.46 6.09 -0.02
N ASN A 22 5.68 4.85 0.43
CA ASN A 22 4.63 4.05 1.05
C ASN A 22 4.51 4.24 2.57
N VAL A 23 5.55 4.76 3.23
CA VAL A 23 5.60 4.94 4.69
C VAL A 23 5.69 6.41 5.05
N THR A 24 6.82 7.05 4.71
CA THR A 24 7.14 8.39 5.23
C THR A 24 6.09 9.42 4.79
N GLY A 25 5.73 9.43 3.50
CA GLY A 25 4.71 10.33 2.96
C GLY A 25 3.36 10.19 3.66
N PRO A 26 2.72 9.00 3.68
CA PRO A 26 1.44 8.79 4.34
C PRO A 26 1.43 9.14 5.83
N VAL A 27 2.47 8.79 6.58
CA VAL A 27 2.56 9.07 8.03
C VAL A 27 2.69 10.58 8.29
N ILE A 28 3.54 11.27 7.53
CA ILE A 28 3.68 12.73 7.61
C ILE A 28 2.35 13.41 7.25
N LEU A 29 1.68 12.95 6.20
CA LEU A 29 0.40 13.49 5.77
C LEU A 29 -0.67 13.32 6.87
N ALA A 30 -0.77 12.13 7.46
CA ALA A 30 -1.67 11.86 8.57
C ALA A 30 -1.39 12.81 9.74
N ARG A 31 -0.12 12.96 10.16
CA ARG A 31 0.29 13.89 11.23
C ARG A 31 -0.14 15.33 10.97
N HIS A 32 0.01 15.82 9.75
CA HIS A 32 -0.32 17.22 9.42
C HIS A 32 -1.82 17.46 9.21
N LEU A 33 -2.56 16.47 8.71
CA LEU A 33 -3.99 16.61 8.48
C LEU A 33 -4.82 16.36 9.74
N MET A 34 -4.36 15.51 10.66
CA MET A 34 -5.14 15.13 11.84
C MET A 34 -5.63 16.33 12.68
N PRO A 35 -4.78 17.32 13.02
CA PRO A 35 -5.24 18.49 13.78
C PRO A 35 -6.34 19.28 13.05
N ARG A 36 -6.27 19.34 11.72
CA ARG A 36 -7.26 20.05 10.89
C ARG A 36 -8.59 19.30 10.80
N LEU A 37 -8.54 17.97 10.79
CA LEU A 37 -9.73 17.12 10.81
C LEU A 37 -10.41 17.14 12.18
N LEU A 38 -9.62 17.12 13.25
CA LEU A 38 -10.13 17.18 14.63
C LEU A 38 -10.72 18.54 15.01
N ALA A 39 -10.25 19.63 14.38
CA ALA A 39 -10.79 20.97 14.60
C ALA A 39 -12.20 21.19 13.99
N LYS A 40 -12.77 20.21 13.30
CA LYS A 40 -14.15 20.29 12.78
C LYS A 40 -15.15 19.88 13.86
N ASP A 41 -16.32 20.50 13.90
CA ASP A 41 -17.39 20.10 14.83
C ASP A 41 -18.15 18.84 14.39
N THR A 42 -17.87 18.35 13.17
CA THR A 42 -18.48 17.16 12.58
C THR A 42 -17.55 15.97 12.65
N ARG A 43 -18.09 14.77 12.46
CA ARG A 43 -17.30 13.54 12.37
C ARG A 43 -16.44 13.58 11.11
N THR A 44 -15.14 13.33 11.24
CA THR A 44 -14.17 13.34 10.15
C THR A 44 -13.50 11.99 9.98
N ASN A 45 -13.11 11.68 8.74
CA ASN A 45 -12.40 10.45 8.42
C ASN A 45 -11.12 10.77 7.63
N PHE A 46 -10.00 10.20 8.04
CA PHE A 46 -8.79 10.12 7.24
C PHE A 46 -8.76 8.77 6.53
N LEU A 47 -8.79 8.78 5.19
CA LEU A 47 -8.77 7.57 4.37
C LEU A 47 -7.34 7.26 3.93
N SER A 48 -6.78 6.14 4.39
CA SER A 48 -5.49 5.60 3.90
C SER A 48 -5.72 4.51 2.87
N ARG A 49 -4.88 4.45 1.85
CA ARG A 49 -4.88 3.37 0.85
C ARG A 49 -3.81 2.33 1.22
N GLU A 50 -4.28 1.13 1.50
CA GLU A 50 -3.45 -0.01 1.89
C GLU A 50 -3.40 -1.10 0.81
N SER A 51 -2.78 -2.23 1.12
CA SER A 51 -2.66 -3.40 0.25
C SER A 51 -2.78 -4.69 1.05
N GLY A 52 -3.40 -5.72 0.46
CA GLY A 52 -3.48 -7.06 1.05
C GLY A 52 -2.10 -7.65 1.36
N LEU A 53 -1.06 -7.20 0.64
CA LEU A 53 0.33 -7.60 0.84
C LEU A 53 0.96 -7.07 2.13
N GLY A 54 0.31 -6.10 2.80
CA GLY A 54 0.67 -5.69 4.17
C GLY A 54 0.23 -6.71 5.23
N PHE A 55 -0.68 -7.62 4.88
CA PHE A 55 -1.20 -8.66 5.78
C PHE A 55 -0.67 -10.05 5.41
N VAL A 56 -0.58 -10.34 4.11
CA VAL A 56 -0.12 -11.62 3.58
C VAL A 56 1.04 -11.37 2.61
N PRO A 57 2.30 -11.45 3.08
CA PRO A 57 3.46 -11.09 2.28
C PRO A 57 3.77 -12.15 1.21
N ILE A 58 4.41 -11.71 0.12
CA ILE A 58 4.98 -12.59 -0.91
C ILE A 58 6.48 -12.27 -1.10
N GLY A 59 7.28 -13.29 -1.39
CA GLY A 59 8.75 -13.17 -1.37
C GLY A 59 9.39 -12.37 -2.50
N ILE A 60 8.65 -12.03 -3.57
CA ILE A 60 9.20 -11.34 -4.76
C ILE A 60 9.25 -9.81 -4.61
N ILE A 61 8.50 -9.25 -3.66
CA ILE A 61 8.42 -7.80 -3.40
C ILE A 61 8.50 -7.51 -1.89
N PRO A 62 9.59 -7.93 -1.22
CA PRO A 62 9.68 -7.91 0.24
C PRO A 62 9.57 -6.50 0.83
N THR A 63 10.27 -5.50 0.27
CA THR A 63 10.24 -4.12 0.78
C THR A 63 8.85 -3.50 0.64
N TYR A 64 8.15 -3.75 -0.47
CA TYR A 64 6.76 -3.30 -0.62
C TYR A 64 5.86 -3.92 0.45
N CYS A 65 5.93 -5.25 0.66
CA CYS A 65 5.13 -5.93 1.68
C CYS A 65 5.42 -5.35 3.08
N SER A 66 6.69 -5.18 3.44
CA SER A 66 7.11 -4.59 4.70
C SER A 66 6.61 -3.14 4.86
N SER A 67 6.70 -2.32 3.80
CA SER A 67 6.23 -0.93 3.82
C SER A 67 4.73 -0.84 4.06
N LYS A 68 3.94 -1.73 3.45
CA LYS A 68 2.48 -1.77 3.64
C LYS A 68 2.10 -2.31 5.02
N ALA A 69 2.83 -3.29 5.54
CA ALA A 69 2.63 -3.75 6.92
C ALA A 69 2.90 -2.64 7.93
N TYR A 70 3.98 -1.86 7.72
CA TYR A 70 4.30 -0.70 8.57
C TYR A 70 3.16 0.34 8.56
N THR A 71 2.72 0.73 7.36
CA THR A 71 1.70 1.79 7.22
C THR A 71 0.37 1.34 7.80
N HIS A 72 -0.05 0.10 7.56
CA HIS A 72 -1.21 -0.50 8.21
C HIS A 72 -1.14 -0.37 9.74
N HIS A 73 -0.07 -0.86 10.35
CA HIS A 73 0.08 -0.79 11.81
C HIS A 73 0.12 0.65 12.33
N SER A 74 0.76 1.57 11.60
CA SER A 74 0.77 2.99 11.93
C SER A 74 -0.63 3.59 11.92
N MET A 75 -1.45 3.27 10.91
CA MET A 75 -2.83 3.74 10.81
C MET A 75 -3.72 3.16 11.90
N VAL A 76 -3.52 1.90 12.27
CA VAL A 76 -4.20 1.27 13.43
C VAL A 76 -3.85 2.01 14.72
N ALA A 77 -2.57 2.27 14.98
CA ALA A 77 -2.14 2.99 16.17
C ALA A 77 -2.69 4.43 16.22
N ILE A 78 -2.71 5.14 15.08
CA ILE A 78 -3.35 6.46 14.98
C ILE A 78 -4.84 6.34 15.29
N ARG A 79 -5.56 5.38 14.70
CA ARG A 79 -7.00 5.16 14.96
C ARG A 79 -7.28 4.96 16.46
N GLN A 80 -6.43 4.21 17.15
CA GLN A 80 -6.55 3.99 18.60
C GLN A 80 -6.39 5.30 19.38
N ASN A 81 -5.42 6.14 19.02
CA ASN A 81 -5.23 7.44 19.65
C ASN A 81 -6.39 8.43 19.41
N LEU A 82 -7.25 8.18 18.41
CA LEU A 82 -8.43 9.00 18.11
C LEU A 82 -9.70 8.53 18.84
N GLN A 83 -9.64 7.49 19.67
CA GLN A 83 -10.79 7.03 20.44
C GLN A 83 -11.38 8.14 21.31
N GLY A 84 -12.69 8.31 21.26
CA GLY A 84 -13.40 9.39 21.97
C GLY A 84 -13.37 10.76 21.29
N SER A 85 -12.62 10.91 20.18
CA SER A 85 -12.66 12.12 19.35
C SER A 85 -13.72 12.04 18.24
N ASN A 86 -13.91 13.14 17.52
CA ASN A 86 -14.72 13.19 16.30
C ASN A 86 -13.99 12.67 15.05
N GLY A 87 -12.69 12.36 15.15
CA GLY A 87 -11.87 11.84 14.07
C GLY A 87 -11.84 10.32 14.02
N ASN A 88 -11.63 9.77 12.83
CA ASN A 88 -11.45 8.35 12.60
C ASN A 88 -10.49 8.11 11.43
N VAL A 89 -9.84 6.94 11.41
CA VAL A 89 -9.04 6.49 10.26
C VAL A 89 -9.78 5.34 9.58
N ILE A 90 -9.86 5.35 8.26
CA ILE A 90 -10.42 4.26 7.46
C ILE A 90 -9.32 3.76 6.53
N GLU A 91 -9.16 2.45 6.43
CA GLU A 91 -8.20 1.84 5.53
C GLU A 91 -8.94 1.20 4.35
N MET A 92 -8.57 1.61 3.14
CA MET A 92 -9.07 1.05 1.90
C MET A 92 -8.04 0.06 1.37
N VAL A 93 -8.35 -1.24 1.47
CA VAL A 93 -7.57 -2.32 0.86
C VAL A 93 -8.25 -2.69 -0.46
N PRO A 94 -7.72 -2.29 -1.62
CA PRO A 94 -8.31 -2.63 -2.90
C PRO A 94 -8.21 -4.15 -3.14
N PRO A 95 -9.13 -4.74 -3.92
CA PRO A 95 -8.99 -6.12 -4.37
C PRO A 95 -7.67 -6.30 -5.12
N PHE A 96 -7.15 -7.52 -5.12
CA PHE A 96 -5.92 -7.84 -5.84
C PHE A 96 -6.14 -7.60 -7.33
N VAL A 97 -5.48 -6.58 -7.85
CA VAL A 97 -5.45 -6.20 -9.26
C VAL A 97 -4.00 -6.12 -9.67
N VAL A 98 -3.67 -6.57 -10.89
CA VAL A 98 -2.31 -6.45 -11.41
C VAL A 98 -1.99 -4.97 -11.56
N SER A 99 -1.32 -4.42 -10.56
CA SER A 99 -0.81 -3.05 -10.57
C SER A 99 0.52 -3.00 -11.32
N ASP A 100 0.99 -1.80 -11.66
CA ASP A 100 2.30 -1.62 -12.30
C ASP A 100 3.44 -2.25 -11.49
N LEU A 101 3.30 -2.33 -10.16
CA LEU A 101 4.23 -3.04 -9.28
C LEU A 101 4.32 -4.53 -9.64
N LEU A 102 3.18 -5.19 -9.86
CA LEU A 102 3.13 -6.58 -10.29
C LEU A 102 3.48 -6.73 -11.77
N ALA A 103 3.16 -5.73 -12.61
CA ALA A 103 3.56 -5.68 -14.01
C ALA A 103 5.08 -5.65 -14.19
N ARG A 104 5.80 -4.89 -13.36
CA ARG A 104 7.28 -4.91 -13.30
C ARG A 104 7.85 -6.27 -12.87
N ASN A 105 7.02 -7.14 -12.32
CA ASN A 105 7.37 -8.48 -11.88
C ASN A 105 6.61 -9.57 -12.68
N GLU A 106 6.01 -9.23 -13.83
CA GLU A 106 5.06 -10.06 -14.61
C GLU A 106 5.60 -11.48 -14.87
N GLU A 107 6.89 -11.61 -15.17
CA GLU A 107 7.57 -12.89 -15.40
C GLU A 107 7.43 -13.88 -14.23
N LYS A 108 7.26 -13.37 -13.01
CA LYS A 108 7.23 -14.15 -11.76
C LYS A 108 5.83 -14.33 -11.18
N VAL A 109 4.90 -13.45 -11.52
CA VAL A 109 3.52 -13.52 -11.00
C VAL A 109 2.66 -14.47 -11.85
N GLY A 110 3.06 -14.78 -13.09
CA GLY A 110 2.22 -15.50 -14.05
C GLY A 110 1.21 -14.56 -14.73
N LYS A 111 0.66 -14.94 -15.88
CA LYS A 111 -0.30 -14.09 -16.64
C LYS A 111 -1.60 -13.92 -15.85
N TRP A 112 -1.78 -12.77 -15.20
CA TRP A 112 -3.02 -12.38 -14.53
C TRP A 112 -3.74 -11.26 -15.30
N ARG A 113 -5.07 -11.16 -15.12
CA ARG A 113 -5.91 -10.16 -15.81
C ARG A 113 -5.46 -8.74 -15.45
N ARG A 114 -5.10 -7.94 -16.47
CA ARG A 114 -4.77 -6.50 -16.31
C ARG A 114 -6.06 -5.68 -16.31
N ILE A 115 -6.07 -4.63 -15.50
CA ILE A 115 -7.08 -3.57 -15.55
C ILE A 115 -6.51 -2.45 -16.42
N ASP A 116 -7.24 -2.03 -17.45
CA ASP A 116 -6.83 -0.90 -18.29
C ASP A 116 -7.06 0.45 -17.60
N ASP A 117 -6.55 1.53 -18.20
CA ASP A 117 -6.69 2.90 -17.70
C ASP A 117 -8.16 3.37 -17.56
N ASN A 118 -9.11 2.58 -18.11
CA ASN A 118 -10.55 2.81 -18.03
C ASN A 118 -11.24 1.89 -16.99
N GLY A 119 -10.47 1.17 -16.17
CA GLY A 119 -11.01 0.30 -15.12
C GLY A 119 -11.59 -1.03 -15.62
N ARG A 120 -11.36 -1.43 -16.88
CA ARG A 120 -11.89 -2.67 -17.47
C ARG A 120 -10.90 -3.82 -17.36
N LEU A 121 -11.43 -5.01 -17.03
CA LEU A 121 -10.66 -6.26 -16.98
C LEU A 121 -10.46 -6.83 -18.37
N HIS A 122 -9.21 -6.96 -18.82
CA HIS A 122 -8.87 -7.65 -20.06
C HIS A 122 -8.24 -9.02 -19.77
N GLN A 123 -8.80 -10.07 -20.37
CA GLN A 123 -8.20 -11.40 -20.37
C GLN A 123 -7.28 -11.52 -21.59
N GLN A 124 -5.96 -11.53 -21.37
CA GLN A 124 -5.05 -12.01 -22.40
C GLN A 124 -5.08 -13.54 -22.39
N ASN A 125 -5.69 -14.13 -23.43
CA ASN A 125 -5.50 -15.56 -23.69
C ASN A 125 -4.03 -15.82 -24.07
N PRO A 126 -3.44 -16.92 -23.60
CA PRO A 126 -2.14 -17.35 -24.11
C PRO A 126 -2.32 -17.81 -25.56
N SER A 127 -1.47 -17.29 -26.45
CA SER A 127 -1.13 -17.93 -27.73
C SER A 127 -0.41 -19.25 -27.49
#